data_AF-A0A1Z9T301-F1
#
_entry.id   AF-A0A1Z9T301-F1
#
_cell.length_a   1.000
_cell.length_b   1.000
_cell.length_c   1.000
_cell.angle_alpha   90.00
_cell.angle_beta   90.00
_cell.angle_gamma   90.00
#
_symmetry.space_group_name_H-M   'P 1'
#
loop_
_entity.id
_entity.type
_entity.pdbx_description
1 polymer ?
#
loop_
_entity_poly.entity_id
_entity_poly.type
_entity_poly.pdbx_seq_one_letter_code
_entity_poly.pdbx_strand_id
1 'polypeptide(L)'
;MPTINTSFLKALFFKALGQGIALALGATLSVGAFAQDGALAREYPELARLNNAFDVTQAALYDAMAEINASPETMQARMETQMELDMMKNMDSMAHMGHGGGEMDMSMDGPYGELEIQSRVRLTGLLRRDHSDETAENAYSEAKSLPTHAWRVLAWGRKFERDLLNIYADSSTSFSEKRAAVADAIEAYQTGDARHAVSTVAKSVELYLDHDYATGAKSAFPRLSSLMWTNQWLQLAALEAMVVGQLDPQFAGKVPVTIERYWSKVGSDTGMTMFPVPVDMPSVPAIAPSLYSEAPQAAVIIDNLNMLDAAVADIIAYPNLENRDELLEAAADEFTKDDSNVSDEMTYLLSALRGGIFNQGGPAIGDLGRSERNRSREAMDMIHTMIMSGPQ
;
A
#
# COMPACT_ATOMS: atom_id res chain seq x y z
N MET A 1 -37.68 62.86 54.41
CA MET A 1 -36.91 62.94 55.67
C MET A 1 -35.74 61.95 55.57
N PRO A 2 -34.57 62.33 56.09
CA PRO A 2 -33.23 62.01 55.55
C PRO A 2 -32.70 60.66 56.11
N THR A 3 -31.57 60.06 55.73
CA THR A 3 -30.19 60.55 55.53
C THR A 3 -29.36 59.45 54.85
N ILE A 4 -28.46 59.84 53.95
CA ILE A 4 -27.26 59.06 53.58
C ILE A 4 -26.19 59.33 54.66
N ASN A 5 -25.44 58.32 55.10
CA ASN A 5 -24.10 58.56 55.62
C ASN A 5 -23.15 57.39 55.33
N THR A 6 -21.93 57.79 55.03
CA THR A 6 -20.79 57.13 54.38
C THR A 6 -19.78 56.54 55.36
N SER A 7 -18.89 55.69 54.81
CA SER A 7 -17.50 55.47 55.28
C SER A 7 -17.33 54.55 56.50
N PHE A 8 -16.25 53.82 56.75
CA PHE A 8 -14.95 53.61 56.10
C PHE A 8 -14.26 52.46 56.87
N LEU A 9 -13.48 51.63 56.16
CA LEU A 9 -12.29 50.87 56.59
C LEU A 9 -11.79 50.97 58.06
N LYS A 10 -11.47 49.82 58.69
CA LYS A 10 -10.12 49.47 59.22
C LYS A 10 -10.04 48.12 59.99
N ALA A 11 -8.81 47.57 59.98
CA ALA A 11 -8.23 46.38 60.65
C ALA A 11 -8.36 45.06 59.86
N LEU A 12 -7.36 44.51 59.15
CA LEU A 12 -5.88 44.49 59.27
C LEU A 12 -5.38 43.77 60.53
N PHE A 13 -5.08 42.46 60.44
CA PHE A 13 -3.73 41.86 60.64
C PHE A 13 -3.75 40.31 60.79
N PHE A 14 -3.13 39.63 59.82
CA PHE A 14 -2.31 38.40 59.88
C PHE A 14 -2.66 37.21 60.79
N LYS A 15 -2.92 36.05 60.16
CA LYS A 15 -2.03 34.89 60.29
C LYS A 15 -2.06 34.00 59.04
N ALA A 16 -0.88 33.57 58.65
CA ALA A 16 -0.53 32.95 57.38
C ALA A 16 -0.45 31.42 57.44
N LEU A 17 -0.42 30.84 56.24
CA LEU A 17 0.30 29.64 55.82
C LEU A 17 -0.38 28.26 55.99
N GLY A 18 -0.63 27.63 54.84
CA GLY A 18 -0.98 26.22 54.66
C GLY A 18 -1.29 25.96 53.18
N GLN A 19 -0.29 25.48 52.44
CA GLN A 19 -0.23 25.37 50.98
C GLN A 19 -1.26 24.40 50.36
N GLY A 20 -1.81 24.82 49.21
CA GLY A 20 -1.90 24.09 47.94
C GLY A 20 -2.49 22.68 47.90
N ILE A 21 -3.55 22.51 47.10
CA ILE A 21 -3.70 21.40 46.13
C ILE A 21 -4.56 21.90 44.96
N ALA A 22 -4.18 21.43 43.78
CA ALA A 22 -4.45 21.94 42.45
C ALA A 22 -5.92 21.95 41.99
N LEU A 23 -6.28 23.03 41.28
CA LEU A 23 -7.37 23.07 40.31
C LEU A 23 -6.96 22.24 39.08
N ALA A 24 -7.46 21.01 38.96
CA ALA A 24 -7.41 20.26 37.72
C ALA A 24 -8.49 20.82 36.76
N LEU A 25 -8.09 21.77 35.92
CA LEU A 25 -8.80 22.11 34.69
C LEU A 25 -8.64 20.94 33.71
N GLY A 26 -9.53 19.95 33.83
CA GLY A 26 -9.72 18.93 32.81
C GLY A 26 -10.37 19.54 31.58
N ALA A 27 -9.57 20.17 30.73
CA ALA A 27 -9.97 20.45 29.36
C ALA A 27 -9.96 19.12 28.59
N THR A 28 -11.06 18.37 28.66
CA THR A 28 -11.35 17.34 27.68
C THR A 28 -11.58 18.06 26.35
N LEU A 29 -10.53 18.14 25.53
CA LEU A 29 -10.68 18.35 24.09
C LEU A 29 -11.37 17.10 23.56
N SER A 30 -12.70 17.13 23.60
CA SER A 30 -13.51 16.28 22.75
C SER A 30 -13.19 16.69 21.32
N VAL A 31 -12.27 15.97 20.67
CA VAL A 31 -12.14 15.99 19.21
C VAL A 31 -13.46 15.40 18.71
N GLY A 32 -14.44 16.27 18.51
CA GLY A 32 -15.59 15.94 17.71
C GLY A 32 -15.07 15.70 16.31
N ALA A 33 -15.04 14.44 15.90
CA ALA A 33 -14.92 14.07 14.51
C ALA A 33 -16.15 14.61 13.78
N PHE A 34 -16.06 15.87 13.34
CA PHE A 34 -16.81 16.28 12.17
C PHE A 34 -16.14 15.54 11.02
N ALA A 35 -16.84 14.55 10.47
CA ALA A 35 -16.56 14.03 9.13
C ALA A 35 -16.72 15.20 8.15
N GLN A 36 -15.67 16.01 8.00
CA GLN A 36 -15.49 16.76 6.78
C GLN A 36 -15.11 15.71 5.73
N ASP A 37 -15.91 15.60 4.67
CA ASP A 37 -15.52 14.80 3.50
C ASP A 37 -14.07 15.18 3.15
N GLY A 38 -13.17 14.19 3.26
CA GLY A 38 -11.74 14.39 3.02
C GLY A 38 -11.50 14.99 1.63
N ALA A 39 -10.36 15.65 1.45
CA ALA A 39 -10.03 16.25 0.15
C ALA A 39 -10.09 15.23 -1.00
N LEU A 40 -9.75 13.96 -0.75
CA LEU A 40 -9.88 12.89 -1.73
C LEU A 40 -11.32 12.69 -2.20
N ALA A 41 -12.29 12.64 -1.27
CA ALA A 41 -13.70 12.45 -1.59
C ALA A 41 -14.29 13.65 -2.34
N ARG A 42 -13.84 14.87 -2.03
CA ARG A 42 -14.29 16.09 -2.70
C ARG A 42 -13.74 16.24 -4.12
N GLU A 43 -12.44 15.97 -4.30
CA GLU A 43 -11.74 16.22 -5.57
C GLU A 43 -11.77 15.00 -6.51
N TYR A 44 -11.74 13.79 -5.95
CA TYR A 44 -11.70 12.52 -6.68
C TYR A 44 -12.64 11.47 -6.07
N PRO A 45 -13.98 11.69 -6.12
CA PRO A 45 -14.96 10.83 -5.45
C PRO A 45 -14.90 9.36 -5.88
N GLU A 46 -14.61 9.09 -7.16
CA GLU A 46 -14.44 7.71 -7.65
C GLU A 46 -13.22 7.02 -7.03
N LEU A 47 -12.10 7.74 -6.87
CA LEU A 47 -10.90 7.21 -6.24
C LEU A 47 -11.13 6.98 -4.75
N ALA A 48 -11.82 7.88 -4.07
CA ALA A 48 -12.20 7.71 -2.66
C ALA A 48 -13.04 6.44 -2.46
N ARG A 49 -14.07 6.24 -3.31
CA ARG A 49 -14.88 5.02 -3.31
C ARG A 49 -14.03 3.77 -3.55
N LEU A 50 -13.13 3.81 -4.55
CA LEU A 50 -12.25 2.69 -4.84
C LEU A 50 -11.33 2.36 -3.67
N ASN A 51 -10.83 3.37 -2.96
CA ASN A 51 -9.97 3.15 -1.80
C ASN A 51 -10.70 2.40 -0.68
N ASN A 52 -11.94 2.78 -0.37
CA ASN A 52 -12.78 2.04 0.57
C ASN A 52 -13.05 0.60 0.07
N ALA A 53 -13.27 0.44 -1.23
CA ALA A 53 -13.47 -0.87 -1.84
C ALA A 53 -12.21 -1.74 -1.82
N PHE A 54 -11.01 -1.15 -1.86
CA PHE A 54 -9.74 -1.86 -1.77
C PHE A 54 -9.57 -2.52 -0.42
N ASP A 55 -9.84 -1.80 0.68
CA ASP A 55 -9.76 -2.36 2.03
C ASP A 55 -10.69 -3.58 2.20
N VAL A 56 -11.95 -3.44 1.76
CA VAL A 56 -12.95 -4.52 1.81
C VAL A 56 -12.56 -5.70 0.93
N THR A 57 -12.06 -5.42 -0.28
CA THR A 57 -11.70 -6.47 -1.24
C THR A 57 -10.43 -7.20 -0.81
N GLN A 58 -9.45 -6.51 -0.25
CA GLN A 58 -8.19 -7.10 0.22
C GLN A 58 -8.44 -8.04 1.41
N ALA A 59 -9.22 -7.60 2.40
CA ALA A 59 -9.63 -8.46 3.51
C ALA A 59 -10.39 -9.71 3.04
N ALA A 60 -11.36 -9.54 2.12
CA ALA A 60 -12.10 -10.65 1.55
C ALA A 60 -11.27 -11.58 0.65
N LEU A 61 -10.18 -11.08 0.05
CA LEU A 61 -9.25 -11.85 -0.76
C LEU A 61 -8.45 -12.83 0.10
N TYR A 62 -7.99 -12.40 1.27
CA TYR A 62 -7.33 -13.29 2.23
C TYR A 62 -8.25 -14.42 2.70
N ASP A 63 -9.49 -14.09 3.06
CA ASP A 63 -10.49 -15.10 3.42
C ASP A 63 -10.81 -16.03 2.25
N ALA A 64 -10.86 -15.53 1.01
CA ALA A 64 -11.09 -16.36 -0.16
C ALA A 64 -9.97 -17.41 -0.37
N MET A 65 -8.70 -17.01 -0.24
CA MET A 65 -7.57 -17.93 -0.34
C MET A 65 -7.63 -19.00 0.75
N ALA A 66 -7.91 -18.60 1.99
CA ALA A 66 -8.05 -19.51 3.11
C ALA A 66 -9.23 -20.49 2.93
N GLU A 67 -10.38 -20.01 2.45
CA GLU A 67 -11.58 -20.82 2.17
C GLU A 67 -11.33 -21.88 1.10
N ILE A 68 -10.67 -21.50 -0.01
CA ILE A 68 -10.31 -22.43 -1.08
C ILE A 68 -9.34 -23.49 -0.55
N ASN A 69 -8.35 -23.07 0.24
CA ASN A 69 -7.40 -23.99 0.87
C ASN A 69 -8.06 -24.91 1.91
N ALA A 70 -9.14 -24.49 2.56
CA ALA A 70 -9.88 -25.31 3.50
C ALA A 70 -10.84 -26.31 2.82
N SER A 71 -11.16 -26.11 1.53
CA SER A 71 -12.11 -26.95 0.81
C SER A 71 -11.62 -28.41 0.72
N PRO A 72 -12.49 -29.41 1.00
CA PRO A 72 -12.17 -30.81 0.75
C PRO A 72 -11.94 -31.12 -0.73
N GLU A 73 -12.60 -30.40 -1.63
CA GLU A 73 -12.52 -30.60 -3.08
C GLU A 73 -11.15 -30.23 -3.66
N THR A 74 -10.38 -29.39 -2.96
CA THR A 74 -9.05 -28.94 -3.38
C THR A 74 -7.93 -29.81 -2.84
N MET A 75 -8.21 -30.89 -2.11
CA MET A 75 -7.17 -31.69 -1.43
C MET A 75 -6.07 -32.18 -2.38
N GLN A 76 -6.43 -32.72 -3.54
CA GLN A 76 -5.44 -33.19 -4.52
C GLN A 76 -4.61 -32.02 -5.06
N ALA A 77 -5.28 -30.96 -5.54
CA ALA A 77 -4.62 -29.76 -6.05
C ALA A 77 -3.66 -29.15 -5.02
N ARG A 78 -4.08 -29.06 -3.74
CA ARG A 78 -3.23 -28.58 -2.65
C ARG A 78 -1.97 -29.41 -2.44
N MET A 79 -2.08 -30.74 -2.49
CA MET A 79 -0.92 -31.62 -2.34
C MET A 79 0.06 -31.44 -3.52
N GLU A 80 -0.46 -31.32 -4.74
CA GLU A 80 0.35 -31.09 -5.93
C GLU A 80 1.03 -29.72 -5.89
N THR A 81 0.30 -28.66 -5.56
CA THR A 81 0.85 -27.30 -5.40
C THR A 81 1.86 -27.20 -4.28
N GLN A 82 1.62 -27.84 -3.13
CA GLN A 82 2.61 -27.88 -2.05
C GLN A 82 3.89 -28.59 -2.52
N MET A 83 3.76 -29.72 -3.22
CA MET A 83 4.91 -30.45 -3.74
C MET A 83 5.71 -29.59 -4.73
N GLU A 84 5.04 -28.85 -5.61
CA GLU A 84 5.68 -27.91 -6.54
C GLU A 84 6.43 -26.79 -5.80
N LEU A 85 5.79 -26.14 -4.84
CA LEU A 85 6.40 -25.07 -4.03
C LEU A 85 7.61 -25.58 -3.23
N ASP A 86 7.49 -26.76 -2.60
CA ASP A 86 8.59 -27.39 -1.87
C ASP A 86 9.75 -27.76 -2.81
N MET A 87 9.46 -28.21 -4.04
CA MET A 87 10.50 -28.45 -5.05
C MET A 87 11.17 -27.15 -5.49
N MET A 88 10.41 -26.08 -5.76
CA MET A 88 10.94 -24.78 -6.15
C MET A 88 11.88 -24.20 -5.08
N LYS A 89 11.46 -24.25 -3.80
CA LYS A 89 12.28 -23.83 -2.66
C LYS A 89 13.62 -24.56 -2.59
N ASN A 90 13.60 -25.87 -2.82
CA ASN A 90 14.81 -26.70 -2.83
C ASN A 90 15.68 -26.48 -4.09
N MET A 91 15.08 -26.04 -5.20
CA MET A 91 15.79 -25.72 -6.45
C MET A 91 16.40 -24.32 -6.44
N ASP A 92 15.77 -23.33 -5.81
CA ASP A 92 16.29 -21.96 -5.72
C ASP A 92 17.61 -21.92 -4.94
N SER A 93 17.76 -22.82 -3.96
CA SER A 93 19.04 -23.10 -3.28
C SER A 93 20.18 -23.53 -4.23
N MET A 94 19.86 -24.04 -5.44
CA MET A 94 20.83 -24.38 -6.51
C MET A 94 20.86 -23.38 -7.67
N ALA A 95 19.84 -22.52 -7.84
CA ALA A 95 19.59 -21.72 -9.05
C ALA A 95 19.95 -20.21 -8.92
N HIS A 96 20.48 -19.76 -7.78
CA HIS A 96 20.96 -18.38 -7.56
C HIS A 96 22.06 -17.87 -8.53
N MET A 97 22.44 -18.63 -9.56
CA MET A 97 23.40 -18.22 -10.59
C MET A 97 22.81 -18.00 -11.99
N GLY A 98 21.50 -17.76 -12.09
CA GLY A 98 20.98 -17.00 -13.23
C GLY A 98 19.57 -17.37 -13.66
N HIS A 99 18.66 -16.40 -13.55
CA HIS A 99 17.78 -16.07 -14.67
C HIS A 99 17.29 -14.63 -14.55
N GLY A 100 17.83 -13.79 -15.42
CA GLY A 100 17.27 -12.48 -15.72
C GLY A 100 16.08 -12.62 -16.68
N GLY A 101 15.06 -11.79 -16.43
CA GLY A 101 14.21 -11.15 -17.43
C GLY A 101 13.78 -12.00 -18.63
N GLY A 102 13.04 -13.09 -18.39
CA GLY A 102 12.21 -13.73 -19.43
C GLY A 102 10.76 -13.33 -19.24
N GLU A 103 10.08 -12.96 -20.33
CA GLU A 103 8.62 -12.87 -20.40
C GLU A 103 8.02 -14.23 -19.99
N MET A 104 7.66 -14.37 -18.72
CA MET A 104 6.83 -15.48 -18.26
C MET A 104 5.41 -15.11 -18.65
N ASP A 105 4.94 -15.67 -19.76
CA ASP A 105 3.51 -15.74 -20.08
C ASP A 105 2.84 -16.45 -18.90
N MET A 106 2.30 -15.66 -17.97
CA MET A 106 1.56 -16.19 -16.83
C MET A 106 0.29 -16.79 -17.41
N SER A 107 0.28 -18.12 -17.52
CA SER A 107 -0.98 -18.83 -17.53
C SER A 107 -1.74 -18.38 -16.29
N MET A 108 -2.84 -17.64 -16.47
CA MET A 108 -3.73 -17.26 -15.38
C MET A 108 -4.49 -18.48 -14.83
N ASP A 109 -4.19 -19.68 -15.31
CA ASP A 109 -4.75 -20.92 -14.82
C ASP A 109 -3.97 -21.38 -13.58
N GLY A 110 -4.55 -21.08 -12.41
CA GLY A 110 -4.10 -21.62 -11.13
C GLY A 110 -4.63 -23.03 -10.86
N PRO A 111 -4.06 -23.72 -9.86
CA PRO A 111 -4.40 -25.10 -9.50
C PRO A 111 -5.86 -25.29 -9.04
N TYR A 112 -6.52 -24.20 -8.60
CA TYR A 112 -7.89 -24.25 -8.08
C TYR A 112 -8.98 -23.91 -9.10
N GLY A 113 -8.60 -23.58 -10.35
CA GLY A 113 -9.50 -23.40 -11.48
C GLY A 113 -10.75 -22.58 -11.17
N GLU A 114 -11.91 -23.24 -11.23
CA GLU A 114 -13.22 -22.61 -11.07
C GLU A 114 -13.43 -21.91 -9.72
N LEU A 115 -12.86 -22.43 -8.62
CA LEU A 115 -13.02 -21.81 -7.30
C LEU A 115 -12.32 -20.45 -7.22
N GLU A 116 -11.15 -20.34 -7.84
CA GLU A 116 -10.43 -19.07 -7.94
C GLU A 116 -11.18 -18.10 -8.86
N ILE A 117 -11.72 -18.58 -9.98
CA ILE A 117 -12.53 -17.76 -10.90
C ILE A 117 -13.74 -17.18 -10.17
N GLN A 118 -14.51 -18.00 -9.45
CA GLN A 118 -15.68 -17.55 -8.70
C GLN A 118 -15.30 -16.53 -7.62
N SER A 119 -14.18 -16.75 -6.92
CA SER A 119 -13.67 -15.81 -5.93
C SER A 119 -13.28 -14.48 -6.59
N ARG A 120 -12.61 -14.50 -7.73
CA ARG A 120 -12.28 -13.28 -8.49
C ARG A 120 -13.53 -12.53 -8.92
N VAL A 121 -14.56 -13.22 -9.46
CA VAL A 121 -15.83 -12.60 -9.84
C VAL A 121 -16.48 -11.90 -8.63
N ARG A 122 -16.51 -12.58 -7.47
CA ARG A 122 -17.03 -12.04 -6.22
C ARG A 122 -16.28 -10.78 -5.79
N LEU A 123 -14.94 -10.84 -5.78
CA LEU A 123 -14.05 -9.74 -5.37
C LEU A 123 -14.18 -8.53 -6.32
N THR A 124 -14.23 -8.75 -7.63
CA THR A 124 -14.52 -7.66 -8.59
C THR A 124 -15.93 -7.08 -8.37
N GLY A 125 -16.88 -7.89 -7.93
CA GLY A 125 -18.19 -7.44 -7.48
C GLY A 125 -18.13 -6.53 -6.25
N LEU A 126 -17.20 -6.77 -5.32
CA LEU A 126 -16.96 -5.89 -4.17
C LEU A 126 -16.32 -4.57 -4.60
N LEU A 127 -15.36 -4.60 -5.52
CA LEU A 127 -14.71 -3.40 -6.07
C LEU A 127 -15.67 -2.41 -6.72
N ARG A 128 -16.76 -2.92 -7.31
CA ARG A 128 -17.77 -2.11 -8.01
C ARG A 128 -18.86 -1.55 -7.08
N ARG A 129 -18.86 -1.92 -5.80
CA ARG A 129 -19.86 -1.44 -4.81
C ARG A 129 -19.36 -0.20 -4.08
N ASP A 130 -20.30 0.59 -3.61
CA ASP A 130 -20.04 1.65 -2.64
C ASP A 130 -19.88 1.02 -1.26
N HIS A 131 -18.79 1.35 -0.57
CA HIS A 131 -18.54 0.95 0.82
C HIS A 131 -18.38 2.20 1.67
N SER A 132 -19.00 2.19 2.86
CA SER A 132 -18.83 3.28 3.82
C SER A 132 -17.43 3.26 4.41
N ASP A 133 -16.98 4.40 4.93
CA ASP A 133 -15.69 4.51 5.64
C ASP A 133 -15.64 3.53 6.81
N GLU A 134 -16.73 3.38 7.57
CA GLU A 134 -16.84 2.41 8.68
C GLU A 134 -16.67 0.97 8.20
N THR A 135 -17.23 0.61 7.03
CA THR A 135 -17.06 -0.73 6.45
C THR A 135 -15.61 -0.97 6.04
N ALA A 136 -14.96 0.01 5.41
CA ALA A 136 -13.57 -0.09 4.99
C ALA A 136 -12.63 -0.18 6.21
N GLU A 137 -12.83 0.66 7.22
CA GLU A 137 -12.03 0.68 8.45
C GLU A 137 -12.12 -0.62 9.25
N ASN A 138 -13.28 -1.29 9.24
CA ASN A 138 -13.47 -2.55 9.97
C ASN A 138 -13.12 -3.80 9.16
N ALA A 139 -12.93 -3.69 7.83
CA ALA A 139 -12.80 -4.84 6.93
C ALA A 139 -11.74 -5.87 7.37
N TYR A 140 -10.55 -5.40 7.74
CA TYR A 140 -9.45 -6.26 8.18
C TYR A 140 -9.72 -6.95 9.52
N SER A 141 -10.43 -6.29 10.44
CA SER A 141 -10.79 -6.88 11.73
C SER A 141 -11.86 -7.98 11.62
N GLU A 142 -12.64 -7.95 10.53
CA GLU A 142 -13.66 -8.97 10.22
C GLU A 142 -13.09 -10.16 9.44
N ALA A 143 -11.89 -10.03 8.87
CA ALA A 143 -11.21 -11.11 8.15
C ALA A 143 -10.82 -12.24 9.10
N LYS A 144 -11.32 -13.45 8.84
CA LYS A 144 -11.07 -14.62 9.70
C LYS A 144 -9.68 -15.21 9.51
N SER A 145 -9.08 -14.95 8.35
CA SER A 145 -7.75 -15.43 7.98
C SER A 145 -6.61 -14.61 8.58
N LEU A 146 -6.90 -13.50 9.27
CA LEU A 146 -5.89 -12.62 9.84
C LEU A 146 -5.92 -12.65 11.38
N PRO A 147 -4.79 -12.95 12.04
CA PRO A 147 -4.67 -12.82 13.48
C PRO A 147 -4.56 -11.34 13.89
N THR A 148 -4.65 -11.07 15.19
CA THR A 148 -4.95 -9.73 15.71
C THR A 148 -3.90 -8.68 15.40
N HIS A 149 -2.62 -9.02 15.54
CA HIS A 149 -1.56 -8.07 15.26
C HIS A 149 -1.47 -7.80 13.75
N ALA A 150 -1.56 -8.85 12.93
CA ALA A 150 -1.47 -8.73 11.48
C ALA A 150 -2.55 -7.81 10.90
N TRP A 151 -3.83 -8.02 11.27
CA TRP A 151 -4.89 -7.15 10.75
C TRP A 151 -4.76 -5.71 11.25
N ARG A 152 -4.25 -5.48 12.46
CA ARG A 152 -4.03 -4.12 12.98
C ARG A 152 -2.90 -3.38 12.26
N VAL A 153 -1.79 -4.05 11.95
CA VAL A 153 -0.70 -3.46 11.15
C VAL A 153 -1.24 -3.06 9.77
N LEU A 154 -1.94 -3.96 9.10
CA LEU A 154 -2.53 -3.70 7.79
C LEU A 154 -3.54 -2.54 7.84
N ALA A 155 -4.49 -2.57 8.78
CA ALA A 155 -5.50 -1.51 8.92
C ALA A 155 -4.88 -0.14 9.25
N TRP A 156 -3.87 -0.10 10.11
CA TRP A 156 -3.15 1.14 10.43
C TRP A 156 -2.37 1.67 9.22
N GLY A 157 -1.74 0.79 8.44
CA GLY A 157 -1.12 1.13 7.16
C GLY A 157 -2.09 1.72 6.14
N ARG A 158 -3.28 1.12 5.97
CA ARG A 158 -4.31 1.65 5.07
C ARG A 158 -4.79 3.03 5.48
N LYS A 159 -4.88 3.30 6.79
CA LYS A 159 -5.15 4.65 7.28
C LYS A 159 -4.09 5.64 6.80
N PHE A 160 -2.81 5.29 6.90
CA PHE A 160 -1.73 6.16 6.43
C PHE A 160 -1.79 6.44 4.92
N GLU A 161 -2.06 5.42 4.10
CA GLU A 161 -2.25 5.60 2.65
C GLU A 161 -3.43 6.53 2.32
N ARG A 162 -4.56 6.38 3.04
CA ARG A 162 -5.72 7.29 2.93
C ARG A 162 -5.35 8.72 3.31
N ASP A 163 -4.56 8.91 4.37
CA ASP A 163 -4.10 10.22 4.82
C ASP A 163 -3.22 10.88 3.74
N LEU A 164 -2.28 10.15 3.15
CA LEU A 164 -1.44 10.64 2.04
C LEU A 164 -2.25 11.03 0.82
N LEU A 165 -3.20 10.18 0.39
CA LEU A 165 -4.09 10.49 -0.73
C LEU A 165 -4.91 11.75 -0.46
N ASN A 166 -5.41 11.94 0.77
CA ASN A 166 -6.11 13.16 1.15
C ASN A 166 -5.20 14.39 1.08
N ILE A 167 -3.97 14.31 1.60
CA ILE A 167 -3.01 15.43 1.55
C ILE A 167 -2.72 15.83 0.10
N TYR A 168 -2.41 14.88 -0.76
CA TYR A 168 -2.07 15.18 -2.14
C TYR A 168 -3.27 15.59 -2.99
N ALA A 169 -4.47 15.09 -2.68
CA ALA A 169 -5.71 15.50 -3.35
C ALA A 169 -6.12 16.94 -3.04
N ASP A 170 -5.77 17.50 -1.87
CA ASP A 170 -6.21 18.84 -1.47
C ASP A 170 -5.71 19.93 -2.43
N SER A 171 -6.60 20.44 -3.26
CA SER A 171 -6.28 21.48 -4.25
C SER A 171 -6.08 22.87 -3.61
N SER A 172 -6.47 23.04 -2.34
CA SER A 172 -6.44 24.32 -1.64
C SER A 172 -5.10 24.63 -0.96
N THR A 173 -4.22 23.64 -0.84
CA THR A 173 -2.91 23.78 -0.20
C THR A 173 -1.78 23.84 -1.22
N SER A 174 -0.77 24.65 -0.90
CA SER A 174 0.46 24.72 -1.68
C SER A 174 1.31 23.46 -1.51
N PHE A 175 2.19 23.22 -2.48
CA PHE A 175 3.10 22.08 -2.42
C PHE A 175 4.02 22.09 -1.18
N SER A 176 4.37 23.27 -0.66
CA SER A 176 5.14 23.37 0.59
C SER A 176 4.33 22.96 1.82
N GLU A 177 3.05 23.31 1.87
CA GLU A 177 2.14 22.92 2.95
C GLU A 177 1.89 21.41 2.93
N LYS A 178 1.77 20.81 1.74
CA LYS A 178 1.64 19.36 1.60
C LYS A 178 2.86 18.61 2.11
N ARG A 179 4.09 19.09 1.82
CA ARG A 179 5.30 18.49 2.38
C ARG A 179 5.32 18.52 3.91
N ALA A 180 4.87 19.61 4.51
CA ALA A 180 4.72 19.69 5.97
C ALA A 180 3.64 18.70 6.47
N ALA A 181 2.49 18.66 5.82
CA ALA A 181 1.41 17.74 6.18
C ALA A 181 1.79 16.27 6.05
N VAL A 182 2.62 15.91 5.06
CA VAL A 182 3.18 14.55 4.93
C VAL A 182 4.12 14.22 6.08
N ALA A 183 4.98 15.16 6.49
CA ALA A 183 5.84 14.97 7.66
C ALA A 183 5.01 14.77 8.95
N ASP A 184 3.97 15.58 9.15
CA ASP A 184 3.05 15.45 10.27
C ASP A 184 2.30 14.10 10.23
N ALA A 185 1.90 13.63 9.03
CA ALA A 185 1.22 12.35 8.86
C ALA A 185 2.15 11.16 9.16
N ILE A 186 3.43 11.23 8.79
CA ILE A 186 4.43 10.22 9.14
C ILE A 186 4.62 10.18 10.67
N GLU A 187 4.76 11.33 11.32
CA GLU A 187 4.89 11.40 12.79
C GLU A 187 3.64 10.83 13.48
N ALA A 188 2.44 11.22 13.03
CA ALA A 188 1.18 10.72 13.57
C ALA A 188 1.03 9.20 13.35
N TYR A 189 1.46 8.69 12.20
CA TYR A 189 1.45 7.25 11.90
C TYR A 189 2.38 6.48 12.83
N GLN A 190 3.62 6.94 13.00
CA GLN A 190 4.63 6.27 13.82
C GLN A 190 4.32 6.35 15.33
N THR A 191 3.64 7.39 15.79
CA THR A 191 3.39 7.61 17.23
C THR A 191 1.98 7.25 17.68
N GLY A 192 0.97 7.31 16.80
CA GLY A 192 -0.43 7.11 17.13
C GLY A 192 -0.77 5.67 17.54
N ASP A 193 -0.18 4.70 16.84
CA ASP A 193 -0.19 3.28 17.21
C ASP A 193 1.16 2.65 16.87
N ALA A 194 2.18 3.03 17.63
CA ALA A 194 3.58 2.65 17.38
C ALA A 194 3.81 1.14 17.30
N ARG A 195 2.95 0.32 17.92
CA ARG A 195 3.06 -1.14 17.83
C ARG A 195 2.67 -1.66 16.44
N HIS A 196 1.80 -0.95 15.73
CA HIS A 196 1.23 -1.39 14.46
C HIS A 196 1.69 -0.53 13.27
N ALA A 197 2.59 0.42 13.49
CA ALA A 197 3.25 1.17 12.43
C ALA A 197 4.38 0.35 11.82
N VAL A 198 4.42 0.23 10.49
CA VAL A 198 5.57 -0.34 9.80
C VAL A 198 6.74 0.63 9.85
N SER A 199 7.96 0.09 9.75
CA SER A 199 9.18 0.87 9.84
C SER A 199 9.26 1.98 8.78
N THR A 200 9.91 3.09 9.15
CA THR A 200 10.33 4.14 8.21
C THR A 200 11.65 3.81 7.51
N VAL A 201 12.29 2.70 7.87
CA VAL A 201 13.50 2.16 7.25
C VAL A 201 13.10 1.09 6.24
N ALA A 202 13.72 1.12 5.05
CA ALA A 202 13.42 0.15 4.00
C ALA A 202 13.72 -1.26 4.48
N LYS A 203 12.75 -2.16 4.31
CA LYS A 203 12.93 -3.58 4.63
C LYS A 203 13.63 -4.34 3.52
N SER A 204 14.30 -5.42 3.90
CA SER A 204 14.92 -6.35 2.96
C SER A 204 13.84 -6.97 2.09
N VAL A 205 14.10 -6.98 0.78
CA VAL A 205 13.22 -7.59 -0.22
C VAL A 205 13.04 -9.10 0.02
N GLU A 206 13.98 -9.73 0.72
CA GLU A 206 13.93 -11.15 1.12
C GLU A 206 12.70 -11.47 1.96
N LEU A 207 12.17 -10.51 2.73
CA LEU A 207 10.98 -10.71 3.55
C LEU A 207 9.71 -11.04 2.75
N TYR A 208 9.68 -10.76 1.44
CA TYR A 208 8.58 -11.19 0.57
C TYR A 208 9.04 -12.08 -0.59
N LEU A 209 10.30 -12.00 -1.03
CA LEU A 209 10.81 -12.78 -2.16
C LEU A 209 11.47 -14.10 -1.79
N ASP A 210 12.03 -14.21 -0.58
CA ASP A 210 12.92 -15.31 -0.19
C ASP A 210 12.63 -15.78 1.24
N HIS A 211 11.35 -15.76 1.63
CA HIS A 211 10.88 -16.40 2.85
C HIS A 211 10.40 -17.82 2.56
N ASP A 212 10.21 -18.59 3.63
CA ASP A 212 9.90 -20.02 3.54
C ASP A 212 8.65 -20.37 2.72
N TYR A 213 7.75 -19.40 2.49
CA TYR A 213 6.47 -19.53 1.81
C TYR A 213 6.35 -18.65 0.57
N ALA A 214 7.46 -18.01 0.14
CA ALA A 214 7.47 -17.07 -0.96
C ALA A 214 6.86 -17.67 -2.23
N THR A 215 6.20 -16.83 -3.02
CA THR A 215 5.48 -17.20 -4.26
C THR A 215 4.20 -18.02 -4.06
N GLY A 216 3.85 -18.39 -2.83
CA GLY A 216 2.63 -19.16 -2.53
C GLY A 216 1.38 -18.55 -3.17
N ALA A 217 1.18 -17.24 -3.08
CA ALA A 217 0.03 -16.56 -3.66
C ALA A 217 0.07 -16.53 -5.19
N LYS A 218 1.26 -16.30 -5.78
CA LYS A 218 1.43 -16.23 -7.23
C LYS A 218 1.21 -17.60 -7.89
N SER A 219 1.72 -18.66 -7.27
CA SER A 219 1.64 -20.02 -7.80
C SER A 219 0.27 -20.65 -7.55
N ALA A 220 -0.31 -20.46 -6.36
CA ALA A 220 -1.58 -21.08 -6.00
C ALA A 220 -2.81 -20.27 -6.43
N PHE A 221 -2.68 -18.93 -6.52
CA PHE A 221 -3.78 -18.02 -6.83
C PHE A 221 -3.35 -16.88 -7.78
N PRO A 222 -2.91 -17.16 -9.01
CA PRO A 222 -2.41 -16.16 -9.95
C PRO A 222 -3.45 -15.07 -10.29
N ARG A 223 -4.74 -15.39 -10.32
CA ARG A 223 -5.81 -14.44 -10.63
C ARG A 223 -6.15 -13.53 -9.45
N LEU A 224 -6.02 -14.03 -8.22
CA LEU A 224 -6.21 -13.22 -7.02
C LEU A 224 -4.99 -12.34 -6.72
N SER A 225 -3.79 -12.89 -6.84
CA SER A 225 -2.53 -12.14 -6.63
C SER A 225 -2.39 -11.00 -7.64
N SER A 226 -2.72 -11.24 -8.91
CA SER A 226 -2.77 -10.16 -9.91
C SER A 226 -3.81 -9.08 -9.61
N LEU A 227 -4.97 -9.42 -9.02
CA LEU A 227 -5.97 -8.43 -8.60
C LEU A 227 -5.44 -7.56 -7.44
N MET A 228 -4.84 -8.19 -6.43
CA MET A 228 -4.19 -7.50 -5.30
C MET A 228 -3.16 -6.48 -5.80
N TRP A 229 -2.22 -6.91 -6.64
CA TRP A 229 -1.21 -6.02 -7.20
C TRP A 229 -1.79 -4.94 -8.12
N THR A 230 -2.88 -5.23 -8.83
CA THR A 230 -3.58 -4.22 -9.64
C THR A 230 -4.19 -3.12 -8.77
N ASN A 231 -4.70 -3.45 -7.58
CA ASN A 231 -5.19 -2.47 -6.62
C ASN A 231 -4.03 -1.60 -6.07
N GLN A 232 -2.94 -2.23 -5.62
CA GLN A 232 -1.74 -1.52 -5.17
C GLN A 232 -1.18 -0.59 -6.26
N TRP A 233 -1.16 -1.05 -7.52
CA TRP A 233 -0.74 -0.23 -8.65
C TRP A 233 -1.59 1.04 -8.79
N LEU A 234 -2.91 0.98 -8.61
CA LEU A 234 -3.75 2.19 -8.68
C LEU A 234 -3.42 3.16 -7.54
N GLN A 235 -3.22 2.67 -6.32
CA GLN A 235 -2.88 3.53 -5.19
C GLN A 235 -1.60 4.33 -5.48
N LEU A 236 -0.57 3.65 -5.98
CA LEU A 236 0.69 4.29 -6.40
C LEU A 236 0.49 5.23 -7.59
N ALA A 237 -0.19 4.77 -8.63
CA ALA A 237 -0.39 5.56 -9.85
C ALA A 237 -1.20 6.83 -9.59
N ALA A 238 -2.20 6.77 -8.71
CA ALA A 238 -2.98 7.93 -8.30
C ALA A 238 -2.13 8.94 -7.52
N LEU A 239 -1.28 8.48 -6.59
CA LEU A 239 -0.33 9.35 -5.89
C LEU A 239 0.64 10.02 -6.87
N GLU A 240 1.22 9.28 -7.81
CA GLU A 240 2.09 9.85 -8.85
C GLU A 240 1.34 10.91 -9.67
N ALA A 241 0.10 10.63 -10.08
CA ALA A 241 -0.74 11.57 -10.82
C ALA A 241 -1.00 12.87 -10.06
N MET A 242 -1.23 12.79 -8.76
CA MET A 242 -1.44 13.96 -7.92
C MET A 242 -0.13 14.74 -7.67
N VAL A 243 0.98 14.05 -7.41
CA VAL A 243 2.28 14.69 -7.16
C VAL A 243 2.80 15.37 -8.42
N VAL A 244 2.89 14.64 -9.53
CA VAL A 244 3.41 15.18 -10.80
C VAL A 244 2.54 16.32 -11.31
N GLY A 245 1.21 16.21 -11.21
CA GLY A 245 0.32 17.28 -11.65
C GLY A 245 0.51 18.62 -10.93
N GLN A 246 1.14 18.61 -9.75
CA GLN A 246 1.51 19.82 -9.00
C GLN A 246 2.90 20.32 -9.32
N LEU A 247 3.85 19.40 -9.58
CA LEU A 247 5.22 19.75 -9.98
C LEU A 247 5.26 20.28 -11.42
N ASP A 248 4.41 19.73 -12.28
CA ASP A 248 4.32 20.07 -13.69
C ASP A 248 2.85 20.09 -14.16
N PRO A 249 2.28 21.29 -14.39
CA PRO A 249 0.89 21.47 -14.78
C PRO A 249 0.47 20.73 -16.06
N GLN A 250 1.41 20.30 -16.93
CA GLN A 250 1.06 19.51 -18.11
C GLN A 250 0.47 18.13 -17.76
N PHE A 251 0.76 17.65 -16.54
CA PHE A 251 0.24 16.40 -15.99
C PHE A 251 -0.87 16.61 -14.97
N ALA A 252 -1.38 17.84 -14.82
CA ALA A 252 -2.54 18.10 -13.97
C ALA A 252 -3.77 17.32 -14.47
N GLY A 253 -4.59 16.83 -13.53
CA GLY A 253 -5.83 16.13 -13.85
C GLY A 253 -5.65 14.73 -14.47
N LYS A 254 -4.53 14.04 -14.20
CA LYS A 254 -4.27 12.69 -14.73
C LYS A 254 -4.83 11.54 -13.89
N VAL A 255 -5.37 11.82 -12.70
CA VAL A 255 -6.01 10.81 -11.84
C VAL A 255 -7.10 10.00 -12.58
N PRO A 256 -8.04 10.61 -13.34
CA PRO A 256 -9.03 9.84 -14.10
C PRO A 256 -8.41 8.86 -15.12
N VAL A 257 -7.26 9.21 -15.71
CA VAL A 257 -6.54 8.32 -16.65
C VAL A 257 -5.99 7.09 -15.92
N THR A 258 -5.49 7.26 -14.69
CA THR A 258 -5.01 6.13 -13.88
C THR A 258 -6.15 5.17 -13.51
N ILE A 259 -7.34 5.71 -13.22
CA ILE A 259 -8.56 4.93 -12.94
C ILE A 259 -9.03 4.16 -14.19
N GLU A 260 -9.05 4.79 -15.35
CA GLU A 260 -9.39 4.12 -16.62
C GLU A 260 -8.44 2.95 -16.92
N ARG A 261 -7.13 3.17 -16.72
CA ARG A 261 -6.11 2.14 -16.87
C ARG A 261 -6.29 1.01 -15.87
N TYR A 262 -6.58 1.34 -14.61
CA TYR A 262 -6.88 0.36 -13.57
C TYR A 262 -8.04 -0.55 -13.99
N TRP A 263 -9.18 0.01 -14.40
CA TRP A 263 -10.32 -0.81 -14.83
C TRP A 263 -10.01 -1.66 -16.06
N SER A 264 -9.17 -1.16 -16.96
CA SER A 264 -8.71 -1.90 -18.12
C SER A 264 -7.71 -3.03 -17.79
N LYS A 265 -7.00 -2.93 -16.65
CA LYS A 265 -6.16 -4.01 -16.07
C LYS A 265 -7.00 -5.02 -15.31
N VAL A 266 -7.96 -4.59 -14.50
CA VAL A 266 -8.96 -5.47 -13.88
C VAL A 266 -9.66 -6.30 -14.96
N GLY A 267 -9.92 -5.66 -16.11
CA GLY A 267 -10.40 -6.33 -17.32
C GLY A 267 -11.80 -6.90 -17.15
N SER A 268 -12.13 -7.87 -18.02
CA SER A 268 -13.37 -8.62 -17.87
C SER A 268 -13.30 -9.56 -16.66
N ASP A 269 -14.47 -9.94 -16.16
CA ASP A 269 -14.59 -10.95 -15.10
C ASP A 269 -13.97 -12.31 -15.54
N THR A 270 -13.87 -12.55 -16.86
CA THR A 270 -13.23 -13.72 -17.50
C THR A 270 -11.72 -13.59 -17.73
N GLY A 271 -11.08 -12.49 -17.32
CA GLY A 271 -9.62 -12.31 -17.34
C GLY A 271 -9.02 -11.75 -18.64
N MET A 272 -9.83 -11.22 -19.57
CA MET A 272 -9.32 -10.49 -20.74
C MET A 272 -8.97 -9.06 -20.33
N THR A 273 -7.72 -8.63 -20.52
CA THR A 273 -7.24 -7.29 -20.14
C THR A 273 -6.70 -6.55 -21.37
N MET A 274 -6.89 -5.23 -21.41
CA MET A 274 -6.36 -4.37 -22.50
C MET A 274 -4.97 -3.81 -22.18
N PHE A 275 -4.53 -3.96 -20.93
CA PHE A 275 -3.22 -3.55 -20.45
C PHE A 275 -2.56 -4.70 -19.67
N PRO A 276 -1.21 -4.74 -19.63
CA PRO A 276 -0.52 -5.73 -18.82
C PRO A 276 -0.92 -5.57 -17.35
N VAL A 277 -1.37 -6.67 -16.76
CA VAL A 277 -1.56 -6.77 -15.31
C VAL A 277 -0.19 -6.86 -14.64
N PRO A 278 -0.03 -6.36 -13.41
CA PRO A 278 1.18 -6.62 -12.65
C PRO A 278 1.36 -8.13 -12.44
N VAL A 279 2.57 -8.62 -12.71
CA VAL A 279 3.04 -9.98 -12.42
C VAL A 279 4.13 -9.98 -11.34
N ASP A 280 4.60 -8.80 -10.95
CA ASP A 280 5.45 -8.53 -9.79
C ASP A 280 4.81 -7.39 -8.98
N MET A 281 5.12 -7.34 -7.68
CA MET A 281 4.62 -6.31 -6.76
C MET A 281 4.99 -4.90 -7.26
N PRO A 282 4.01 -3.98 -7.41
CA PRO A 282 4.28 -2.57 -7.70
C PRO A 282 5.03 -1.90 -6.55
N SER A 283 6.09 -1.17 -6.87
CA SER A 283 6.91 -0.40 -5.92
C SER A 283 6.86 1.09 -6.20
N VAL A 284 7.00 1.90 -5.15
CA VAL A 284 6.95 3.37 -5.26
C VAL A 284 8.03 3.90 -6.19
N PRO A 285 9.33 3.52 -6.11
CA PRO A 285 10.35 4.02 -7.02
C PRO A 285 10.07 3.72 -8.50
N ALA A 286 9.33 2.65 -8.82
CA ALA A 286 8.99 2.28 -10.19
C ALA A 286 7.71 2.96 -10.70
N ILE A 287 6.66 3.01 -9.88
CA ILE A 287 5.32 3.45 -10.31
C ILE A 287 5.05 4.91 -9.95
N ALA A 288 5.57 5.37 -8.81
CA ALA A 288 5.43 6.72 -8.29
C ALA A 288 6.78 7.38 -7.94
N PRO A 289 7.70 7.51 -8.93
CA PRO A 289 9.04 8.04 -8.70
C PRO A 289 9.06 9.49 -8.18
N SER A 290 8.03 10.29 -8.51
CA SER A 290 7.93 11.66 -8.02
C SER A 290 7.53 11.69 -6.55
N LEU A 291 6.67 10.76 -6.11
CA LEU A 291 6.41 10.57 -4.67
C LEU A 291 7.68 10.18 -3.92
N TYR A 292 8.47 9.24 -4.45
CA TYR A 292 9.75 8.87 -3.84
C TYR A 292 10.68 10.07 -3.68
N SER A 293 10.76 10.92 -4.70
CA SER A 293 11.64 12.10 -4.70
C SER A 293 11.19 13.15 -3.69
N GLU A 294 9.88 13.33 -3.50
CA GLU A 294 9.31 14.39 -2.66
C GLU A 294 9.05 13.97 -1.21
N ALA A 295 8.81 12.68 -0.98
CA ALA A 295 8.49 12.10 0.33
C ALA A 295 9.08 10.69 0.50
N PRO A 296 10.42 10.55 0.55
CA PRO A 296 11.09 9.24 0.53
C PRO A 296 10.70 8.34 1.73
N GLN A 297 10.48 8.90 2.91
CA GLN A 297 10.02 8.12 4.07
C GLN A 297 8.59 7.59 3.89
N ALA A 298 7.69 8.38 3.31
CA ALA A 298 6.34 7.90 2.97
C ALA A 298 6.40 6.80 1.92
N ALA A 299 7.26 6.94 0.92
CA ALA A 299 7.50 5.91 -0.09
C ALA A 299 7.97 4.58 0.53
N VAL A 300 8.92 4.64 1.47
CA VAL A 300 9.40 3.46 2.20
C VAL A 300 8.29 2.80 3.02
N ILE A 301 7.46 3.58 3.72
CA ILE A 301 6.32 3.03 4.48
C ILE A 301 5.37 2.28 3.54
N ILE A 302 5.02 2.87 2.39
CA ILE A 302 4.12 2.23 1.41
C ILE A 302 4.72 0.94 0.87
N ASP A 303 6.01 0.94 0.48
CA ASP A 303 6.64 -0.27 -0.04
C ASP A 303 6.78 -1.35 1.05
N ASN A 304 7.07 -0.98 2.30
CA ASN A 304 7.04 -1.91 3.43
C ASN A 304 5.63 -2.52 3.63
N LEU A 305 4.56 -1.74 3.49
CA LEU A 305 3.18 -2.23 3.55
C LEU A 305 2.85 -3.18 2.39
N ASN A 306 3.22 -2.83 1.16
CA ASN A 306 2.98 -3.68 -0.01
C ASN A 306 3.74 -5.01 0.07
N MET A 307 4.97 -4.99 0.61
CA MET A 307 5.75 -6.20 0.87
C MET A 307 5.10 -7.05 1.97
N LEU A 308 4.57 -6.44 3.03
CA LEU A 308 3.82 -7.14 4.06
C LEU A 308 2.55 -7.79 3.48
N ASP A 309 1.76 -7.09 2.65
CA ASP A 309 0.59 -7.67 2.00
C ASP A 309 0.94 -8.91 1.18
N ALA A 310 2.07 -8.87 0.46
CA ALA A 310 2.57 -9.97 -0.35
C ALA A 310 3.00 -11.17 0.51
N ALA A 311 3.76 -10.92 1.58
CA ALA A 311 4.16 -11.97 2.53
C ALA A 311 2.95 -12.61 3.23
N VAL A 312 1.98 -11.79 3.67
CA VAL A 312 0.71 -12.26 4.25
C VAL A 312 -0.07 -13.10 3.24
N ALA A 313 -0.20 -12.64 1.99
CA ALA A 313 -0.87 -13.39 0.94
C ALA A 313 -0.20 -14.75 0.71
N ASP A 314 1.14 -14.79 0.65
CA ASP A 314 1.91 -16.01 0.46
C ASP A 314 1.67 -17.02 1.60
N ILE A 315 1.74 -16.58 2.86
CA ILE A 315 1.51 -17.42 4.04
C ILE A 315 0.07 -17.98 4.06
N ILE A 316 -0.92 -17.16 3.70
CA ILE A 316 -2.32 -17.59 3.63
C ILE A 316 -2.53 -18.58 2.48
N ALA A 317 -1.93 -18.30 1.33
CA ALA A 317 -2.05 -19.11 0.13
C ALA A 317 -1.31 -20.44 0.24
N TYR A 318 -0.25 -20.54 1.05
CA TYR A 318 0.54 -21.76 1.18
C TYR A 318 -0.32 -22.94 1.67
N PRO A 319 -0.42 -24.06 0.91
CA PRO A 319 -1.27 -25.18 1.30
C PRO A 319 -0.77 -25.90 2.55
N ASN A 320 -1.70 -26.48 3.32
CA ASN A 320 -1.41 -27.42 4.42
C ASN A 320 -0.50 -26.89 5.55
N LEU A 321 -0.39 -25.56 5.68
CA LEU A 321 0.37 -24.91 6.76
C LEU A 321 -0.39 -24.98 8.11
N GLU A 322 0.23 -25.56 9.13
CA GLU A 322 -0.38 -25.79 10.45
C GLU A 322 -0.31 -24.56 11.38
N ASN A 323 0.79 -23.81 11.35
CA ASN A 323 1.10 -22.69 12.25
C ASN A 323 0.87 -21.31 11.62
N ARG A 324 -0.16 -21.18 10.77
CA ARG A 324 -0.40 -19.98 9.94
C ARG A 324 -0.51 -18.69 10.75
N ASP A 325 -1.29 -18.68 11.83
CA ASP A 325 -1.49 -17.47 12.65
C ASP A 325 -0.17 -16.99 13.27
N GLU A 326 0.66 -17.91 13.75
CA GLU A 326 1.98 -17.57 14.32
C GLU A 326 2.91 -16.95 13.28
N LEU A 327 2.87 -17.45 12.04
CA LEU A 327 3.68 -16.94 10.93
C LEU A 327 3.21 -15.56 10.46
N LEU A 328 1.91 -15.33 10.43
CA LEU A 328 1.33 -14.03 10.09
C LEU A 328 1.65 -12.97 11.15
N GLU A 329 1.57 -13.33 12.43
CA GLU A 329 2.00 -12.46 13.53
C GLU A 329 3.51 -12.16 13.43
N ALA A 330 4.33 -13.17 13.12
CA ALA A 330 5.77 -12.99 12.96
C ALA A 330 6.13 -12.09 11.76
N ALA A 331 5.41 -12.21 10.64
CA ALA A 331 5.57 -11.31 9.49
C ALA A 331 5.24 -9.86 9.89
N ALA A 332 4.11 -9.64 10.55
CA ALA A 332 3.71 -8.32 11.04
C ALA A 332 4.74 -7.72 12.02
N ASP A 333 5.24 -8.52 12.96
CA ASP A 333 6.31 -8.13 13.88
C ASP A 333 7.60 -7.74 13.13
N GLU A 334 7.91 -8.40 12.02
CA GLU A 334 9.12 -8.13 11.27
C GLU A 334 9.07 -6.78 10.55
N PHE A 335 7.92 -6.42 9.97
CA PHE A 335 7.75 -5.15 9.28
C PHE A 335 7.63 -3.94 10.22
N THR A 336 7.31 -4.14 11.51
CA THR A 336 7.17 -3.07 12.51
C THR A 336 8.47 -2.74 13.26
N LYS A 337 9.51 -3.60 13.19
CA LYS A 337 10.82 -3.32 13.81
C LYS A 337 11.67 -2.38 12.96
N ASP A 338 12.45 -1.50 13.57
CA ASP A 338 13.33 -0.57 12.82
C ASP A 338 14.74 -1.10 12.56
N ASP A 339 15.15 -2.17 13.25
CA ASP A 339 16.56 -2.60 13.32
C ASP A 339 16.81 -4.03 12.81
N SER A 340 15.79 -4.69 12.27
CA SER A 340 15.86 -6.04 11.76
C SER A 340 15.48 -6.13 10.28
N ASN A 341 16.18 -7.00 9.53
CA ASN A 341 16.00 -7.23 8.09
C ASN A 341 15.80 -5.92 7.31
N VAL A 342 16.69 -4.96 7.53
CA VAL A 342 16.68 -3.66 6.85
C VAL A 342 17.59 -3.66 5.63
N SER A 343 17.22 -2.84 4.64
CA SER A 343 17.98 -2.59 3.43
C SER A 343 18.53 -1.17 3.45
N ASP A 344 19.73 -0.98 2.89
CA ASP A 344 20.18 0.37 2.53
C ASP A 344 19.41 0.90 1.31
N GLU A 345 19.52 2.21 1.06
CA GLU A 345 18.81 2.90 -0.02
C GLU A 345 19.13 2.35 -1.41
N MET A 346 20.40 2.03 -1.69
CA MET A 346 20.81 1.52 -3.00
C MET A 346 20.23 0.13 -3.22
N THR A 347 20.33 -0.74 -2.22
CA THR A 347 19.77 -2.10 -2.27
C THR A 347 18.24 -2.06 -2.40
N TYR A 348 17.57 -1.13 -1.72
CA TYR A 348 16.13 -0.89 -1.85
C TYR A 348 15.74 -0.47 -3.27
N LEU A 349 16.42 0.54 -3.84
CA LEU A 349 16.15 1.03 -5.19
C LEU A 349 16.43 -0.04 -6.26
N LEU A 350 17.53 -0.78 -6.14
CA LEU A 350 17.84 -1.89 -7.05
C LEU A 350 16.77 -2.97 -7.00
N SER A 351 16.26 -3.28 -5.80
CA SER A 351 15.21 -4.27 -5.60
C SER A 351 13.87 -3.80 -6.16
N ALA A 352 13.47 -2.57 -5.86
CA ALA A 352 12.24 -1.94 -6.39
C ALA A 352 12.22 -1.91 -7.93
N LEU A 353 13.38 -1.74 -8.57
CA LEU A 353 13.49 -1.67 -10.03
C LEU A 353 13.79 -3.01 -10.70
N ARG A 354 13.99 -4.10 -9.93
CA ARG A 354 14.47 -5.41 -10.42
C ARG A 354 13.59 -6.03 -11.52
N GLY A 355 12.28 -6.05 -11.31
CA GLY A 355 11.32 -6.65 -12.24
C GLY A 355 11.05 -5.80 -13.49
N GLY A 356 11.53 -4.55 -13.51
CA GLY A 356 11.18 -3.59 -14.53
C GLY A 356 9.75 -3.08 -14.40
N ILE A 357 9.51 -1.87 -14.89
CA ILE A 357 8.24 -1.17 -14.72
C ILE A 357 7.05 -1.91 -15.33
N PHE A 358 7.23 -2.65 -16.43
CA PHE A 358 6.13 -3.34 -17.12
C PHE A 358 5.59 -4.55 -16.36
N ASN A 359 6.47 -5.31 -15.68
CA ASN A 359 6.04 -6.41 -14.81
C ASN A 359 5.27 -5.89 -13.59
N GLN A 360 5.49 -4.64 -13.20
CA GLN A 360 4.80 -3.97 -12.10
C GLN A 360 3.51 -3.26 -12.56
N GLY A 361 3.05 -3.49 -13.80
CA GLY A 361 1.84 -2.87 -14.35
C GLY A 361 2.08 -1.64 -15.23
N GLY A 362 3.33 -1.23 -15.44
CA GLY A 362 3.69 -0.12 -16.32
C GLY A 362 3.51 1.27 -15.68
N PRO A 363 3.94 2.33 -16.38
CA PRO A 363 3.96 3.69 -15.83
C PRO A 363 2.56 4.26 -15.55
N ALA A 364 2.45 5.04 -14.47
CA ALA A 364 1.22 5.70 -14.07
C ALA A 364 0.69 6.69 -15.13
N ILE A 365 1.54 7.61 -15.63
CA ILE A 365 1.13 8.75 -16.49
C ILE A 365 1.84 8.74 -17.88
N GLY A 366 2.72 7.77 -18.13
CA GLY A 366 3.43 7.58 -19.41
C GLY A 366 2.64 6.79 -20.45
N ASP A 367 3.02 6.89 -21.74
CA ASP A 367 2.37 6.14 -22.82
C ASP A 367 2.98 4.73 -22.95
N LEU A 368 2.16 3.68 -22.90
CA LEU A 368 2.64 2.29 -22.95
C LEU A 368 3.22 1.90 -24.32
N GLY A 369 2.91 2.67 -25.37
CA GLY A 369 3.38 2.44 -26.73
C GLY A 369 4.81 2.92 -27.02
N ARG A 370 5.47 3.60 -26.07
CA ARG A 370 6.85 4.09 -26.26
C ARG A 370 7.63 3.95 -24.96
N SER A 371 8.69 3.14 -24.98
CA SER A 371 9.70 3.14 -23.93
C SER A 371 10.14 4.59 -23.63
N GLU A 372 10.04 5.01 -22.37
CA GLU A 372 10.52 6.31 -21.85
C GLU A 372 11.98 6.63 -22.29
N ARG A 373 12.75 5.58 -22.61
CA ARG A 373 14.10 5.66 -23.20
C ARG A 373 14.14 6.39 -24.56
N ASN A 374 13.02 6.46 -25.28
CA ASN A 374 12.89 7.16 -26.56
C ASN A 374 12.32 8.58 -26.41
N ARG A 375 11.63 8.88 -25.32
CA ARG A 375 11.06 10.22 -25.07
C ARG A 375 12.12 11.23 -24.68
N SER A 376 13.07 10.81 -23.83
CA SER A 376 14.25 11.60 -23.47
C SER A 376 15.20 11.86 -24.65
N ARG A 377 15.25 10.94 -25.63
CA ARG A 377 16.08 11.08 -26.83
C ARG A 377 15.54 12.09 -27.84
N GLU A 378 14.22 12.16 -28.03
CA GLU A 378 13.59 13.18 -28.88
C GLU A 378 13.61 14.56 -28.21
N ALA A 379 13.48 14.63 -26.88
CA ALA A 379 13.57 15.89 -26.13
C ALA A 379 14.99 16.49 -26.08
N MET A 380 16.03 15.70 -26.38
CA MET A 380 17.44 16.13 -26.32
C MET A 380 18.06 16.52 -27.67
N ASP A 381 17.32 16.56 -28.78
CA ASP A 381 17.78 16.98 -30.13
C ASP A 381 19.22 16.52 -30.49
N MET A 382 19.56 15.28 -30.12
CA MET A 382 20.91 14.73 -30.30
C MET A 382 21.08 14.25 -31.74
N ILE A 383 21.32 15.19 -32.65
CA ILE A 383 21.82 14.93 -34.01
C ILE A 383 23.16 14.18 -33.87
N HIS A 384 23.20 12.89 -34.20
CA HIS A 384 24.46 12.15 -34.29
C HIS A 384 25.24 12.61 -35.53
N THR A 385 26.29 13.41 -35.32
CA THR A 385 27.43 13.46 -36.22
C THR A 385 28.17 12.12 -36.15
N MET A 386 27.90 11.24 -37.11
CA MET A 386 28.66 10.02 -37.32
C MET A 386 30.12 10.36 -37.65
N ILE A 387 31.02 10.29 -36.66
CA ILE A 387 32.46 10.18 -36.90
C ILE A 387 32.81 8.69 -36.89
N MET A 388 32.78 8.08 -38.07
CA MET A 388 33.29 6.73 -38.29
C MET A 388 34.82 6.76 -38.19
N SER A 389 35.37 6.29 -37.07
CA SER A 389 36.81 5.98 -36.98
C SER A 389 36.97 4.48 -37.23
N GLY A 390 37.50 4.10 -38.40
CA GLY A 390 37.87 2.74 -38.73
C GLY A 390 39.19 2.32 -38.07
N PRO A 391 39.43 1.01 -37.86
CA PRO A 391 40.62 0.51 -37.19
C PRO A 391 41.88 0.64 -38.07
N GLN A 392 43.02 0.97 -37.44
CA GLN A 392 44.37 0.87 -38.02
C GLN A 392 44.91 -0.55 -37.89
#